data_AF-A0A2R6EGZ9-F1
#
_entry.id   AF-A0A2R6EGZ9-F1
#
_cell.length_a   1.000
_cell.length_b   1.000
_cell.length_c   1.000
_cell.angle_alpha   90.00
_cell.angle_beta   90.00
_cell.angle_gamma   90.00
#
_symmetry.space_group_name_H-M   'P 1'
#
loop_
_entity.id
_entity.type
_entity.pdbx_description
1 polymer ?
#
loop_
_entity_poly.entity_id
_entity_poly.type
_entity_poly.pdbx_seq_one_letter_code
_entity_poly.pdbx_strand_id
1 'polypeptide(L)'
;MKRRSVLALAAGSMTTAGLLGAVGSASIGAEDVPGSAEVTEMASGADDPALSAATVETFDHVVRLNDLGDDPRSRITRFRDLDDRERAVADAAIAGEFATTEPPDWLARFVSATPIVERNGTFYRLDDDFPTYRITAEPATESEVEEIASYDTYERAVTRENYAMTRLLEVARRETVELSYVWDDLEAFLDRYDAVRYHGDIVAFSVAEVDPGPPYTVSAARVPVSETVDGSVWDATDAPDPTRRLVREAGSTRGAFGFDREPPGVPERLRDHDYAYLDGTFYAATVEKDGSVPLSISAATTDDRLRLSVRNESDRELRFSSGPPRPFGVLRCRSTDGADARSLLWTDRYAASDRVRVVAGDVRQRGDVAVTTTVGPGEAVGETYAVGNLSGGEYVIADSIELETASRSQTVRYRATFSVA
;
A
#
# COMPACT_ATOMS: atom_id res chain seq x y z
N MET A 1 25.45 25.30 -32.92
CA MET A 1 25.62 23.94 -32.37
C MET A 1 27.08 23.50 -32.40
N LYS A 2 27.73 23.40 -31.24
CA LYS A 2 28.94 22.58 -31.11
C LYS A 2 28.50 21.18 -30.66
N ARG A 3 28.08 20.33 -31.61
CA ARG A 3 28.07 18.88 -31.40
C ARG A 3 29.52 18.49 -31.16
N ARG A 4 29.90 18.25 -29.90
CA ARG A 4 31.23 17.75 -29.57
C ARG A 4 31.17 16.23 -29.62
N SER A 5 31.67 15.66 -30.72
CA SER A 5 32.00 14.23 -30.77
C SER A 5 33.11 13.96 -29.77
N VAL A 6 32.76 13.38 -28.62
CA VAL A 6 33.72 12.88 -27.64
C VAL A 6 33.83 11.37 -27.84
N LEU A 7 34.93 10.94 -28.47
CA LEU A 7 35.35 9.54 -28.47
C LEU A 7 35.88 9.20 -27.06
N ALA A 8 35.13 8.43 -26.28
CA ALA A 8 35.62 7.90 -25.01
C ALA A 8 35.02 6.54 -24.64
N LEU A 9 35.94 5.57 -24.56
CA LEU A 9 36.01 4.31 -23.81
C LEU A 9 34.78 3.84 -23.01
N ALA A 10 34.36 2.61 -23.33
CA ALA A 10 33.39 1.80 -22.63
C ALA A 10 33.76 1.54 -21.15
N ALA A 11 32.82 1.79 -20.25
CA ALA A 11 32.76 1.19 -18.92
C ALA A 11 31.31 1.17 -18.39
N GLY A 12 30.82 -0.04 -18.11
CA GLY A 12 29.85 -0.37 -17.06
C GLY A 12 28.45 0.24 -17.11
N SER A 13 27.49 -0.55 -17.63
CA SER A 13 26.05 -0.35 -17.44
C SER A 13 25.64 -0.43 -15.96
N MET A 14 24.91 0.57 -15.47
CA MET A 14 24.11 0.48 -14.25
C MET A 14 22.67 0.90 -14.53
N THR A 15 21.74 0.05 -14.09
CA THR A 15 20.28 0.22 -14.09
C THR A 15 19.84 1.43 -13.28
N THR A 16 18.97 2.28 -13.85
CA THR A 16 18.36 3.44 -13.20
C THR A 16 16.97 3.09 -12.63
N ALA A 17 16.79 3.34 -11.33
CA ALA A 17 15.55 3.15 -10.59
C ALA A 17 14.63 4.38 -10.74
N GLY A 18 13.35 4.17 -11.08
CA GLY A 18 12.37 5.25 -11.18
C GLY A 18 11.81 5.66 -9.81
N LEU A 19 11.82 6.97 -9.55
CA LEU A 19 11.40 7.58 -8.29
C LEU A 19 9.91 7.96 -8.32
N LEU A 20 9.14 7.50 -7.33
CA LEU A 20 7.75 7.92 -7.08
C LEU A 20 7.69 9.22 -6.27
N GLY A 21 6.68 10.05 -6.55
CA GLY A 21 6.27 11.18 -5.72
C GLY A 21 4.98 10.89 -4.94
N ALA A 22 4.98 11.17 -3.64
CA ALA A 22 3.80 11.19 -2.78
C ALA A 22 3.80 12.45 -1.91
N VAL A 23 2.69 13.20 -1.88
CA VAL A 23 2.25 14.13 -0.81
C VAL A 23 0.81 14.57 -1.10
N GLY A 24 -0.08 14.81 -0.14
CA GLY A 24 0.14 14.95 1.29
C GLY A 24 -1.16 14.92 2.12
N SER A 25 -0.96 14.74 3.42
CA SER A 25 -2.00 14.71 4.45
C SER A 25 -2.39 16.13 4.87
N ALA A 26 -3.70 16.40 4.90
CA ALA A 26 -4.25 17.63 5.47
C ALA A 26 -4.59 17.42 6.95
N SER A 27 -3.92 18.18 7.81
CA SER A 27 -4.28 18.42 9.21
C SER A 27 -5.36 19.51 9.30
N ILE A 28 -6.46 19.26 10.01
CA ILE A 28 -7.43 20.30 10.37
C ILE A 28 -7.56 20.36 11.90
N GLY A 29 -7.30 21.55 12.42
CA GLY A 29 -7.30 21.89 13.84
C GLY A 29 -8.70 22.02 14.46
N ALA A 30 -8.69 21.98 15.79
CA ALA A 30 -9.82 22.12 16.68
C ALA A 30 -9.96 23.57 17.18
N GLU A 31 -11.21 23.96 17.51
CA GLU A 31 -11.71 24.96 18.50
C GLU A 31 -13.18 25.30 18.12
N ASP A 32 -14.18 25.60 18.95
CA ASP A 32 -14.50 25.43 20.39
C ASP A 32 -16.03 25.74 20.58
N VAL A 33 -16.79 24.85 21.26
CA VAL A 33 -17.89 24.99 22.30
C VAL A 33 -19.05 26.03 22.18
N PRO A 34 -20.24 25.96 22.86
CA PRO A 34 -21.01 24.91 23.58
C PRO A 34 -22.49 24.72 23.13
N GLY A 35 -23.15 23.63 23.60
CA GLY A 35 -24.62 23.54 23.66
C GLY A 35 -25.11 22.34 24.47
N SER A 36 -25.82 22.59 25.56
CA SER A 36 -26.53 21.60 26.39
C SER A 36 -27.49 20.73 25.57
N ALA A 37 -27.58 19.45 25.90
CA ALA A 37 -28.79 18.66 25.66
C ALA A 37 -28.88 17.50 26.66
N GLU A 38 -30.12 17.22 27.03
CA GLU A 38 -30.58 16.40 28.13
C GLU A 38 -30.24 14.91 28.00
N VAL A 39 -30.03 14.28 29.15
CA VAL A 39 -29.92 12.83 29.29
C VAL A 39 -31.29 12.23 28.98
N THR A 40 -31.41 11.57 27.83
CA THR A 40 -32.60 10.78 27.49
C THR A 40 -32.42 9.41 28.12
N GLU A 41 -33.15 9.19 29.21
CA GLU A 41 -33.35 7.90 29.84
C GLU A 41 -34.16 7.01 28.89
N MET A 42 -33.50 6.03 28.25
CA MET A 42 -34.16 5.07 27.37
C MET A 42 -34.97 4.09 28.23
N ALA A 43 -36.28 4.26 28.20
CA ALA A 43 -37.24 3.40 28.88
C ALA A 43 -37.19 1.97 28.32
N SER A 44 -37.00 1.02 29.22
CA SER A 44 -37.13 -0.42 29.01
C SER A 44 -38.59 -0.83 28.91
N GLY A 45 -38.98 -1.42 27.77
CA GLY A 45 -40.26 -2.13 27.63
C GLY A 45 -40.72 -2.34 26.19
N ALA A 46 -40.43 -3.51 25.61
CA ALA A 46 -41.36 -4.40 24.88
C ALA A 46 -40.57 -5.49 24.13
N ASP A 47 -40.88 -6.77 24.43
CA ASP A 47 -40.42 -8.01 23.77
C ASP A 47 -38.96 -8.00 23.27
N ASP A 48 -38.02 -8.12 24.19
CA ASP A 48 -36.60 -8.19 23.85
C ASP A 48 -36.29 -9.45 23.03
N PRO A 49 -35.62 -9.32 21.88
CA PRO A 49 -35.26 -10.47 21.05
C PRO A 49 -34.28 -11.36 21.81
N ALA A 50 -34.57 -12.65 21.88
CA ALA A 50 -33.73 -13.61 22.60
C ALA A 50 -32.38 -13.78 21.89
N LEU A 51 -31.29 -13.42 22.56
CA LEU A 51 -29.94 -13.66 22.05
C LEU A 51 -29.54 -15.12 22.23
N SER A 52 -28.91 -15.69 21.21
CA SER A 52 -28.37 -17.05 21.31
C SER A 52 -26.96 -17.17 20.74
N ALA A 53 -26.23 -18.13 21.32
CA ALA A 53 -24.90 -18.62 20.92
C ALA A 53 -23.90 -17.53 20.53
N ALA A 54 -23.13 -17.05 21.51
CA ALA A 54 -21.96 -16.23 21.22
C ALA A 54 -20.71 -17.10 21.08
N THR A 55 -20.06 -17.06 19.90
CA THR A 55 -18.73 -17.64 19.69
C THR A 55 -17.69 -16.53 19.64
N VAL A 56 -16.47 -16.82 20.08
CA VAL A 56 -15.33 -15.90 19.93
C VAL A 56 -14.21 -16.63 19.23
N GLU A 57 -13.69 -16.00 18.18
CA GLU A 57 -12.47 -16.39 17.51
C GLU A 57 -11.37 -15.39 17.90
N THR A 58 -10.24 -15.91 18.34
CA THR A 58 -8.98 -15.19 18.48
C THR A 58 -7.99 -15.79 17.52
N PHE A 59 -7.12 -14.98 16.93
CA PHE A 59 -6.18 -15.45 15.92
C PHE A 59 -4.75 -15.40 16.43
N ASP A 60 -3.98 -16.48 16.29
CA ASP A 60 -2.55 -16.47 16.67
C ASP A 60 -1.71 -15.57 15.75
N HIS A 61 -2.03 -15.55 14.46
CA HIS A 61 -1.34 -14.71 13.48
C HIS A 61 -2.35 -13.81 12.79
N VAL A 62 -1.92 -12.59 12.48
CA VAL A 62 -2.73 -11.61 11.77
C VAL A 62 -1.87 -10.93 10.72
N VAL A 63 -2.33 -10.98 9.47
CA VAL A 63 -1.68 -10.35 8.33
C VAL A 63 -2.64 -9.41 7.62
N ARG A 64 -2.12 -8.38 6.97
CA ARG A 64 -2.86 -7.49 6.09
C ARG A 64 -2.19 -7.47 4.74
N LEU A 65 -2.92 -7.86 3.71
CA LEU A 65 -2.46 -7.82 2.33
C LEU A 65 -3.31 -6.80 1.57
N ASN A 66 -2.68 -5.72 1.12
CA ASN A 66 -3.35 -4.74 0.27
C ASN A 66 -3.07 -5.10 -1.20
N ASP A 67 -4.12 -5.43 -1.94
CA ASP A 67 -4.04 -5.68 -3.39
C ASP A 67 -3.62 -4.39 -4.12
N LEU A 68 -2.49 -4.46 -4.82
CA LEU A 68 -1.94 -3.38 -5.64
C LEU A 68 -2.16 -3.61 -7.15
N GLY A 69 -2.86 -4.68 -7.51
CA GLY A 69 -3.03 -5.11 -8.89
C GLY A 69 -1.77 -5.78 -9.46
N ASP A 70 -1.69 -5.77 -10.78
CA ASP A 70 -0.65 -6.40 -11.60
C ASP A 70 0.55 -5.49 -11.90
N ASP A 71 0.42 -4.20 -11.66
CA ASP A 71 1.46 -3.21 -11.91
C ASP A 71 1.46 -2.09 -10.87
N PRO A 72 2.03 -2.33 -9.67
CA PRO A 72 2.04 -1.36 -8.58
C PRO A 72 2.83 -0.08 -8.88
N ARG A 73 3.61 -0.04 -9.98
CA ARG A 73 4.51 1.07 -10.32
C ARG A 73 4.32 1.61 -11.74
N SER A 74 3.32 1.14 -12.47
CA SER A 74 3.06 1.54 -13.87
C SER A 74 4.27 1.29 -14.80
N ARG A 75 4.99 0.17 -14.60
CA ARG A 75 6.16 -0.25 -15.42
C ARG A 75 5.97 -1.55 -16.18
N ILE A 76 4.92 -2.31 -15.85
CA ILE A 76 4.70 -3.66 -16.36
C ILE A 76 3.59 -3.57 -17.41
N THR A 77 3.93 -3.83 -18.66
CA THR A 77 2.93 -3.94 -19.73
C THR A 77 2.62 -5.40 -19.98
N ARG A 78 1.34 -5.80 -19.95
CA ARG A 78 1.00 -7.17 -20.33
C ARG A 78 1.14 -7.33 -21.84
N PHE A 79 1.69 -8.46 -22.26
CA PHE A 79 1.89 -8.79 -23.68
C PHE A 79 0.58 -8.71 -24.50
N ARG A 80 -0.56 -9.01 -23.88
CA ARG A 80 -1.88 -8.94 -24.52
C ARG A 80 -2.39 -7.51 -24.75
N ASP A 81 -1.86 -6.55 -24.00
CA ASP A 81 -2.26 -5.14 -24.08
C ASP A 81 -1.46 -4.38 -25.16
N LEU A 82 -0.40 -5.00 -25.68
CA LEU A 82 0.40 -4.52 -26.81
C LEU A 82 -0.38 -4.60 -28.13
N ASP A 83 -0.14 -3.64 -29.02
CA ASP A 83 -0.69 -3.68 -30.37
C ASP A 83 -0.03 -4.79 -31.23
N ASP A 84 -0.55 -5.05 -32.43
CA ASP A 84 -0.02 -6.12 -33.29
C ASP A 84 1.45 -5.93 -33.69
N ARG A 85 1.91 -4.68 -33.81
CA ARG A 85 3.26 -4.34 -34.23
C ARG A 85 4.23 -4.45 -33.05
N GLU A 86 3.86 -3.92 -31.90
CA GLU A 86 4.58 -4.04 -30.64
C GLU A 86 4.72 -5.51 -30.23
N ARG A 87 3.64 -6.31 -30.37
CA ARG A 87 3.71 -7.76 -30.13
C ARG A 87 4.70 -8.46 -31.05
N ALA A 88 4.74 -8.10 -32.33
CA ALA A 88 5.69 -8.71 -33.26
C ALA A 88 7.15 -8.44 -32.88
N VAL A 89 7.45 -7.22 -32.40
CA VAL A 89 8.79 -6.87 -31.89
C VAL A 89 9.09 -7.63 -30.60
N ALA A 90 8.18 -7.60 -29.63
CA ALA A 90 8.36 -8.31 -28.36
C ALA A 90 8.50 -9.82 -28.56
N ASP A 91 7.73 -10.43 -29.46
CA ASP A 91 7.88 -11.85 -29.83
C ASP A 91 9.26 -12.15 -30.41
N ALA A 92 9.75 -11.33 -31.34
CA ALA A 92 11.08 -11.49 -31.93
C ALA A 92 12.19 -11.31 -30.88
N ALA A 93 12.08 -10.29 -30.03
CA ALA A 93 13.02 -10.03 -28.95
C ALA A 93 13.05 -11.16 -27.90
N ILE A 94 11.89 -11.72 -27.53
CA ILE A 94 11.79 -12.88 -26.62
C ILE A 94 12.36 -14.16 -27.25
N ALA A 95 12.20 -14.34 -28.56
CA ALA A 95 12.76 -15.47 -29.28
C ALA A 95 14.28 -15.36 -29.49
N GLY A 96 14.84 -14.15 -29.46
CA GLY A 96 16.27 -13.89 -29.56
C GLY A 96 16.56 -12.39 -29.65
N GLU A 97 16.33 -11.80 -30.82
CA GLU A 97 16.51 -10.38 -31.08
C GLU A 97 15.61 -9.91 -32.22
N PHE A 98 15.17 -8.66 -32.14
CA PHE A 98 14.60 -7.93 -33.27
C PHE A 98 15.66 -6.97 -33.81
N ALA A 99 16.01 -7.04 -35.09
CA ALA A 99 17.04 -6.20 -35.68
C ALA A 99 16.48 -5.22 -36.73
N THR A 100 17.00 -3.99 -36.77
CA THR A 100 16.68 -2.97 -37.78
C THR A 100 17.93 -2.16 -38.14
N THR A 101 18.00 -1.65 -39.36
CA THR A 101 19.08 -0.72 -39.76
C THR A 101 18.79 0.74 -39.40
N GLU A 102 17.52 1.04 -39.12
CA GLU A 102 17.05 2.37 -38.75
C GLU A 102 15.86 2.18 -37.80
N PRO A 103 15.95 2.58 -36.52
CA PRO A 103 14.87 2.44 -35.56
C PRO A 103 13.87 3.56 -35.80
N PRO A 104 12.66 3.27 -36.28
CA PRO A 104 11.64 4.30 -36.46
C PRO A 104 11.15 4.83 -35.10
N ASP A 105 10.71 6.08 -35.03
CA ASP A 105 10.35 6.77 -33.77
C ASP A 105 9.39 5.99 -32.87
N TRP A 106 8.37 5.33 -33.45
CA TRP A 106 7.41 4.54 -32.69
C TRP A 106 8.08 3.35 -31.98
N LEU A 107 9.14 2.77 -32.55
CA LEU A 107 9.87 1.65 -31.97
C LEU A 107 10.72 2.11 -30.78
N ALA A 108 11.46 3.21 -30.95
CA ALA A 108 12.21 3.83 -29.86
C ALA A 108 11.28 4.26 -28.72
N ARG A 109 10.13 4.87 -29.07
CA ARG A 109 9.08 5.22 -28.11
C ARG A 109 8.54 4.01 -27.36
N PHE A 110 8.27 2.92 -28.07
CA PHE A 110 7.75 1.68 -27.50
C PHE A 110 8.73 1.08 -26.49
N VAL A 111 9.99 0.82 -26.89
CA VAL A 111 10.97 0.19 -25.99
C VAL A 111 11.27 1.07 -24.78
N SER A 112 11.35 2.39 -24.97
CA SER A 112 11.54 3.34 -23.87
C SER A 112 10.34 3.39 -22.89
N ALA A 113 9.10 3.30 -23.38
CA ALA A 113 7.91 3.37 -22.55
C ALA A 113 7.51 2.02 -21.92
N THR A 114 7.99 0.92 -22.50
CA THR A 114 7.63 -0.45 -22.10
C THR A 114 8.89 -1.23 -21.70
N PRO A 115 9.54 -0.85 -20.58
CA PRO A 115 10.77 -1.50 -20.16
C PRO A 115 10.56 -2.95 -19.75
N ILE A 116 9.35 -3.33 -19.30
CA ILE A 116 9.03 -4.69 -18.85
C ILE A 116 7.73 -5.17 -19.49
N VAL A 117 7.79 -6.34 -20.10
CA VAL A 117 6.65 -7.05 -20.68
C VAL A 117 6.36 -8.33 -19.89
N GLU A 118 5.12 -8.48 -19.41
CA GLU A 118 4.63 -9.71 -18.80
C GLU A 118 3.99 -10.62 -19.86
N ARG A 119 4.43 -11.88 -19.92
CA ARG A 119 3.84 -12.90 -20.79
C ARG A 119 3.72 -14.23 -20.06
N ASN A 120 2.48 -14.69 -19.85
CA ASN A 120 2.16 -15.98 -19.23
C ASN A 120 2.84 -16.16 -17.85
N GLY A 121 2.85 -15.12 -17.01
CA GLY A 121 3.47 -15.09 -15.69
C GLY A 121 5.00 -14.95 -15.71
N THR A 122 5.61 -14.76 -16.89
CA THR A 122 7.05 -14.51 -17.02
C THR A 122 7.29 -13.06 -17.41
N PHE A 123 8.21 -12.40 -16.71
CA PHE A 123 8.59 -11.02 -16.97
C PHE A 123 9.84 -10.96 -17.83
N TYR A 124 9.79 -10.10 -18.84
CA TYR A 124 10.88 -9.85 -19.77
C TYR A 124 11.22 -8.37 -19.74
N ARG A 125 12.47 -8.03 -19.44
CA ARG A 125 12.97 -6.67 -19.64
C ARG A 125 13.34 -6.51 -21.12
N LEU A 126 12.82 -5.47 -21.75
CA LEU A 126 13.24 -5.07 -23.09
C LEU A 126 14.47 -4.19 -22.96
N ASP A 127 15.54 -4.58 -23.64
CA ASP A 127 16.79 -3.85 -23.72
C ASP A 127 17.04 -3.51 -25.20
N ASP A 128 17.50 -2.31 -25.50
CA ASP A 128 17.87 -1.85 -26.85
C ASP A 128 19.28 -1.26 -26.91
N ASP A 129 19.81 -1.17 -28.12
CA ASP A 129 21.05 -0.46 -28.45
C ASP A 129 20.79 0.79 -29.30
N PHE A 130 19.61 1.41 -29.18
CA PHE A 130 19.29 2.60 -29.96
C PHE A 130 20.18 3.79 -29.57
N PRO A 131 20.28 4.82 -30.45
CA PRO A 131 20.94 6.06 -30.11
C PRO A 131 20.42 6.62 -28.78
N THR A 132 21.33 6.87 -27.85
CA THR A 132 21.01 7.30 -26.49
C THR A 132 21.46 8.74 -26.27
N TYR A 133 20.58 9.56 -25.72
CA TYR A 133 20.88 10.94 -25.34
C TYR A 133 21.35 10.98 -23.89
N ARG A 134 22.58 11.46 -23.69
CA ARG A 134 23.18 11.70 -22.37
C ARG A 134 23.00 13.16 -21.99
N ILE A 135 22.20 13.40 -20.95
CA ILE A 135 21.92 14.73 -20.43
C ILE A 135 22.66 14.90 -19.10
N THR A 136 23.49 15.93 -19.02
CA THR A 136 24.13 16.39 -17.78
C THR A 136 23.69 17.81 -17.48
N ALA A 137 23.71 18.18 -16.21
CA ALA A 137 23.33 19.52 -15.79
C ALA A 137 24.28 20.06 -14.70
N GLU A 138 24.48 21.37 -14.68
CA GLU A 138 25.31 22.04 -13.69
C GLU A 138 24.77 23.43 -13.35
N PRO A 139 25.02 23.94 -12.13
CA PRO A 139 24.70 25.34 -11.80
C PRO A 139 25.49 26.28 -12.72
N ALA A 140 24.83 27.33 -13.20
CA ALA A 140 25.44 28.35 -14.03
C ALA A 140 24.94 29.75 -13.65
N THR A 141 25.58 30.76 -14.21
CA THR A 141 25.21 32.17 -14.10
C THR A 141 24.71 32.70 -15.44
N GLU A 142 23.96 33.82 -15.43
CA GLU A 142 23.43 34.42 -16.67
C GLU A 142 24.51 34.78 -17.71
N SER A 143 25.76 35.01 -17.27
CA SER A 143 26.88 35.31 -18.17
C SER A 143 27.51 34.10 -18.85
N GLU A 144 27.21 32.88 -18.39
CA GLU A 144 27.83 31.64 -18.87
C GLU A 144 27.03 30.92 -19.94
N VAL A 145 25.78 31.36 -20.20
CA VAL A 145 24.81 30.70 -21.07
C VAL A 145 24.14 31.72 -21.99
N GLU A 146 23.80 31.32 -23.22
CA GLU A 146 23.25 32.24 -24.22
C GLU A 146 21.72 32.30 -24.14
N GLU A 147 21.06 31.14 -24.16
CA GLU A 147 19.60 31.03 -24.15
C GLU A 147 19.08 30.35 -22.88
N ILE A 148 18.29 31.09 -22.08
CA ILE A 148 17.74 30.62 -20.80
C ILE A 148 16.22 30.46 -20.89
N ALA A 149 15.73 29.25 -20.73
CA ALA A 149 14.31 28.96 -20.64
C ALA A 149 13.72 29.33 -19.26
N SER A 150 12.42 29.65 -19.24
CA SER A 150 11.64 29.68 -18.00
C SER A 150 11.31 28.26 -17.51
N TYR A 151 11.03 28.12 -16.21
CA TYR A 151 10.55 26.86 -15.64
C TYR A 151 9.32 26.33 -16.38
N ASP A 152 8.30 27.17 -16.64
CA ASP A 152 7.08 26.75 -17.36
C ASP A 152 7.35 26.28 -18.80
N THR A 153 8.42 26.77 -19.43
CA THR A 153 8.82 26.31 -20.77
C THR A 153 9.48 24.95 -20.68
N TYR A 154 10.37 24.77 -19.71
CA TYR A 154 10.97 23.49 -19.40
C TYR A 154 9.93 22.44 -18.98
N GLU A 155 9.01 22.78 -18.07
CA GLU A 155 7.96 21.87 -17.58
C GLU A 155 7.10 21.34 -18.72
N ARG A 156 6.71 22.20 -19.66
CA ARG A 156 5.99 21.77 -20.87
C ARG A 156 6.83 20.84 -21.74
N ALA A 157 8.12 21.15 -21.92
CA ALA A 157 9.01 20.32 -22.73
C ALA A 157 9.25 18.94 -22.11
N VAL A 158 9.36 18.84 -20.77
CA VAL A 158 9.57 17.58 -20.05
C VAL A 158 8.28 16.82 -19.72
N THR A 159 7.13 17.31 -20.16
CA THR A 159 5.82 16.67 -19.94
C THR A 159 5.27 16.09 -21.23
N ARG A 160 4.86 14.83 -21.21
CA ARG A 160 4.23 14.11 -22.33
C ARG A 160 3.07 13.26 -21.83
N GLU A 161 1.87 13.46 -22.39
CA GLU A 161 0.67 12.67 -22.10
C GLU A 161 0.45 12.48 -20.58
N ASN A 162 0.72 11.29 -20.03
CA ASN A 162 0.56 10.94 -18.61
C ASN A 162 1.88 10.87 -17.84
N TYR A 163 2.96 11.42 -18.41
CA TYR A 163 4.32 11.33 -17.90
C TYR A 163 4.96 12.70 -17.84
N ALA A 164 5.59 13.04 -16.71
CA ALA A 164 6.28 14.30 -16.54
C ALA A 164 7.64 14.08 -15.87
N MET A 165 8.72 14.43 -16.56
CA MET A 165 10.10 14.39 -16.03
C MET A 165 10.51 15.74 -15.46
N THR A 166 9.67 16.35 -14.62
CA THR A 166 9.97 17.68 -14.06
C THR A 166 11.30 17.72 -13.30
N ARG A 167 11.72 16.59 -12.73
CA ARG A 167 13.02 16.44 -12.04
C ARG A 167 14.20 16.04 -12.93
N LEU A 168 14.06 15.99 -14.25
CA LEU A 168 15.13 15.60 -15.17
C LEU A 168 16.45 16.32 -14.87
N LEU A 169 16.42 17.66 -14.77
CA LEU A 169 17.62 18.45 -14.50
C LEU A 169 18.16 18.30 -13.08
N GLU A 170 17.30 18.04 -12.10
CA GLU A 170 17.74 17.74 -10.72
C GLU A 170 18.55 16.45 -10.68
N VAL A 171 18.07 15.41 -11.38
CA VAL A 171 18.79 14.13 -11.52
C VAL A 171 20.07 14.33 -12.34
N ALA A 172 19.99 15.04 -13.48
CA ALA A 172 21.11 15.32 -14.37
C ALA A 172 22.27 16.09 -13.70
N ARG A 173 21.98 16.82 -12.60
CA ARG A 173 22.98 17.50 -11.76
C ARG A 173 23.76 16.56 -10.85
N ARG A 174 23.15 15.44 -10.47
CA ARG A 174 23.72 14.45 -9.57
C ARG A 174 24.42 13.34 -10.33
N GLU A 175 23.85 12.95 -11.45
CA GLU A 175 24.30 11.85 -12.30
C GLU A 175 23.88 12.09 -13.75
N THR A 176 24.56 11.47 -14.71
CA THR A 176 24.17 11.58 -16.12
C THR A 176 22.85 10.86 -16.34
N VAL A 177 21.88 11.52 -16.98
CA VAL A 177 20.62 10.89 -17.40
C VAL A 177 20.77 10.37 -18.82
N GLU A 178 20.41 9.12 -19.03
CA GLU A 178 20.42 8.47 -20.34
C GLU A 178 18.98 8.24 -20.81
N LEU A 179 18.66 8.68 -22.03
CA LEU A 179 17.35 8.50 -22.66
C LEU A 179 17.51 7.87 -24.05
N SER A 180 16.95 6.68 -24.26
CA SER A 180 16.90 6.02 -25.59
C SER A 180 15.83 6.64 -26.52
N TYR A 181 14.97 7.51 -25.98
CA TYR A 181 13.97 8.25 -26.74
C TYR A 181 13.77 9.64 -26.17
N VAL A 182 13.94 10.66 -27.02
CA VAL A 182 13.62 12.06 -26.74
C VAL A 182 12.47 12.43 -27.66
N TRP A 183 11.36 12.94 -27.11
CA TRP A 183 10.21 13.36 -27.90
C TRP A 183 10.38 14.78 -28.42
N ASP A 184 9.63 15.13 -29.48
CA ASP A 184 9.78 16.36 -30.25
C ASP A 184 9.87 17.64 -29.41
N ASP A 185 9.01 17.79 -28.39
CA ASP A 185 9.01 18.98 -27.52
C ASP A 185 10.28 19.07 -26.65
N LEU A 186 10.79 17.94 -26.17
CA LEU A 186 12.04 17.90 -25.40
C LEU A 186 13.24 18.09 -26.33
N GLU A 187 13.24 17.49 -27.52
CA GLU A 187 14.30 17.68 -28.51
C GLU A 187 14.40 19.15 -28.92
N ALA A 188 13.28 19.75 -29.33
CA ALA A 188 13.22 21.16 -29.70
C ALA A 188 13.64 22.09 -28.56
N PHE A 189 13.37 21.70 -27.32
CA PHE A 189 13.81 22.41 -26.13
C PHE A 189 15.33 22.32 -25.94
N LEU A 190 15.90 21.12 -25.99
CA LEU A 190 17.33 20.86 -25.81
C LEU A 190 18.18 21.47 -26.94
N ASP A 191 17.61 21.60 -28.13
CA ASP A 191 18.26 22.24 -29.28
C ASP A 191 18.26 23.78 -29.20
N ARG A 192 17.29 24.35 -28.47
CA ARG A 192 17.06 25.80 -28.43
C ARG A 192 17.69 26.49 -27.25
N TYR A 193 17.72 25.84 -26.10
CA TYR A 193 18.15 26.45 -24.84
C TYR A 193 19.42 25.79 -24.31
N ASP A 194 20.25 26.59 -23.63
CA ASP A 194 21.46 26.09 -22.96
C ASP A 194 21.23 25.92 -21.45
N ALA A 195 20.20 26.60 -20.91
CA ALA A 195 19.92 26.62 -19.48
C ALA A 195 18.44 26.82 -19.15
N VAL A 196 18.08 26.56 -17.89
CA VAL A 196 16.74 26.77 -17.34
C VAL A 196 16.83 27.53 -16.02
N ARG A 197 15.92 28.48 -15.81
CA ARG A 197 15.63 28.99 -14.45
C ARG A 197 14.80 27.95 -13.70
N TYR A 198 15.45 27.07 -12.94
CA TYR A 198 14.85 25.95 -12.22
C TYR A 198 14.83 26.24 -10.71
N HIS A 199 13.64 26.46 -10.15
CA HIS A 199 13.43 26.79 -8.72
C HIS A 199 14.32 27.93 -8.16
N GLY A 200 14.60 28.94 -8.99
CA GLY A 200 15.39 30.12 -8.60
C GLY A 200 16.88 30.03 -8.94
N ASP A 201 17.38 28.85 -9.30
CA ASP A 201 18.73 28.64 -9.82
C ASP A 201 18.72 28.70 -11.35
N ILE A 202 19.84 29.09 -11.97
CA ILE A 202 20.09 28.84 -13.39
C ILE A 202 20.86 27.54 -13.49
N VAL A 203 20.30 26.59 -14.22
CA VAL A 203 20.87 25.26 -14.43
C VAL A 203 21.18 25.14 -15.92
N ALA A 204 22.47 25.15 -16.25
CA ALA A 204 22.93 24.83 -17.59
C ALA A 204 22.85 23.32 -17.80
N PHE A 205 22.60 22.88 -19.03
CA PHE A 205 22.60 21.48 -19.37
C PHE A 205 23.37 21.23 -20.66
N SER A 206 23.88 20.00 -20.81
CA SER A 206 24.54 19.57 -22.04
C SER A 206 23.98 18.22 -22.47
N VAL A 207 23.88 18.04 -23.79
CA VAL A 207 23.36 16.83 -24.40
C VAL A 207 24.41 16.24 -25.32
N ALA A 208 24.72 14.97 -25.12
CA ALA A 208 25.58 14.19 -26.01
C ALA A 208 24.81 12.98 -26.53
N GLU A 209 24.80 12.79 -27.84
CA GLU A 209 24.23 11.61 -28.47
C GLU A 209 25.30 10.52 -28.58
N VAL A 210 24.97 9.32 -28.12
CA VAL A 210 25.81 8.12 -28.23
C VAL A 210 25.08 7.14 -29.13
N ASP A 211 25.59 6.98 -30.34
CA ASP A 211 25.05 6.07 -31.33
C ASP A 211 26.04 4.91 -31.57
N PRO A 212 25.69 3.67 -31.22
CA PRO A 212 26.54 2.50 -31.49
C PRO A 212 26.60 2.14 -32.98
N GLY A 213 25.67 2.65 -33.79
CA GLY A 213 25.55 2.39 -35.22
C GLY A 213 24.83 1.07 -35.55
N PRO A 214 24.31 0.94 -36.78
CA PRO A 214 23.51 -0.22 -37.17
C PRO A 214 24.35 -1.51 -37.37
N PRO A 215 23.72 -2.70 -37.32
CA PRO A 215 22.29 -2.91 -37.06
C PRO A 215 21.94 -2.69 -35.59
N TYR A 216 20.80 -2.02 -35.36
CA TYR A 216 20.21 -1.85 -34.05
C TYR A 216 19.37 -3.06 -33.68
N THR A 217 19.34 -3.39 -32.40
CA THR A 217 18.69 -4.55 -31.84
C THR A 217 17.78 -4.20 -30.67
N VAL A 218 16.68 -4.95 -30.55
CA VAL A 218 15.87 -5.05 -29.33
C VAL A 218 15.94 -6.49 -28.87
N SER A 219 16.35 -6.70 -27.64
CA SER A 219 16.45 -8.01 -27.00
C SER A 219 15.56 -8.06 -25.77
N ALA A 220 15.17 -9.26 -25.35
CA ALA A 220 14.37 -9.45 -24.16
C ALA A 220 15.03 -10.43 -23.20
N ALA A 221 15.39 -9.96 -22.01
CA ALA A 221 15.96 -10.78 -20.96
C ALA A 221 14.86 -11.18 -19.96
N ARG A 222 14.77 -12.47 -19.62
CA ARG A 222 13.90 -12.91 -18.52
C ARG A 222 14.42 -12.32 -17.21
N VAL A 223 13.57 -11.62 -16.49
CA VAL A 223 13.88 -11.04 -15.17
C VAL A 223 13.01 -11.68 -14.08
N PRO A 224 13.51 -11.82 -12.84
CA PRO A 224 12.68 -12.23 -11.72
C PRO A 224 11.65 -11.15 -11.40
N VAL A 225 10.53 -11.54 -10.79
CA VAL A 225 9.46 -10.60 -10.37
C VAL A 225 9.97 -9.51 -9.42
N SER A 226 11.06 -9.77 -8.67
CA SER A 226 11.68 -8.77 -7.81
C SER A 226 12.34 -7.61 -8.57
N GLU A 227 12.72 -7.81 -9.84
CA GLU A 227 13.28 -6.72 -10.67
C GLU A 227 12.19 -5.87 -11.31
N THR A 228 10.92 -6.26 -11.23
CA THR A 228 9.82 -5.52 -11.85
C THR A 228 9.28 -4.39 -10.99
N VAL A 229 9.69 -4.34 -9.72
CA VAL A 229 9.30 -3.33 -8.74
C VAL A 229 10.52 -2.87 -7.94
N ASP A 230 10.51 -1.63 -7.46
CA ASP A 230 11.57 -1.12 -6.58
C ASP A 230 11.31 -1.61 -5.13
N GLY A 231 11.60 -2.87 -4.85
CA GLY A 231 11.44 -3.48 -3.53
C GLY A 231 11.65 -5.00 -3.53
N SER A 232 11.76 -5.58 -2.34
CA SER A 232 11.86 -7.04 -2.22
C SER A 232 10.49 -7.69 -2.45
N VAL A 233 10.46 -8.75 -3.27
CA VAL A 233 9.22 -9.48 -3.60
C VAL A 233 9.35 -10.93 -3.19
N TRP A 234 8.41 -11.40 -2.38
CA TRP A 234 8.21 -12.83 -2.19
C TRP A 234 7.29 -13.36 -3.29
N ASP A 235 7.87 -14.09 -4.24
CA ASP A 235 7.10 -14.87 -5.22
C ASP A 235 6.48 -16.11 -4.54
N ALA A 236 5.16 -16.11 -4.39
CA ALA A 236 4.41 -17.19 -3.77
C ALA A 236 3.81 -18.16 -4.81
N THR A 237 4.10 -18.00 -6.10
CA THR A 237 3.51 -18.80 -7.19
C THR A 237 3.78 -20.30 -7.01
N ASP A 238 4.99 -20.64 -6.59
CA ASP A 238 5.46 -22.01 -6.34
C ASP A 238 5.32 -22.46 -4.88
N ALA A 239 4.68 -21.65 -4.02
CA ALA A 239 4.47 -22.01 -2.63
C ALA A 239 3.48 -23.19 -2.50
N PRO A 240 3.54 -23.98 -1.41
CA PRO A 240 2.57 -25.04 -1.16
C PRO A 240 1.12 -24.52 -1.16
N ASP A 241 0.16 -25.37 -1.56
CA ASP A 241 -1.27 -25.00 -1.63
C ASP A 241 -1.83 -24.32 -0.38
N PRO A 242 -1.52 -24.76 0.86
CA PRO A 242 -1.98 -24.06 2.06
C PRO A 242 -1.51 -22.61 2.13
N THR A 243 -0.26 -22.33 1.72
CA THR A 243 0.32 -20.99 1.70
C THR A 243 -0.35 -20.13 0.63
N ARG A 244 -0.52 -20.67 -0.59
CA ARG A 244 -1.19 -19.93 -1.67
C ARG A 244 -2.64 -19.60 -1.34
N ARG A 245 -3.36 -20.55 -0.71
CA ARG A 245 -4.72 -20.30 -0.21
C ARG A 245 -4.74 -19.18 0.82
N LEU A 246 -3.85 -19.22 1.80
CA LEU A 246 -3.76 -18.16 2.82
C LEU A 246 -3.52 -16.79 2.19
N VAL A 247 -2.53 -16.65 1.30
CA VAL A 247 -2.24 -15.38 0.64
C VAL A 247 -3.44 -14.89 -0.17
N ARG A 248 -4.14 -15.78 -0.90
CA ARG A 248 -5.34 -15.42 -1.68
C ARG A 248 -6.50 -14.97 -0.80
N GLU A 249 -6.75 -15.69 0.30
CA GLU A 249 -7.81 -15.36 1.27
C GLU A 249 -7.50 -14.04 2.00
N ALA A 250 -6.25 -13.86 2.43
CA ALA A 250 -5.79 -12.62 3.06
C ALA A 250 -5.86 -11.43 2.09
N GLY A 251 -5.45 -11.60 0.83
CA GLY A 251 -5.52 -10.56 -0.21
C GLY A 251 -6.95 -10.18 -0.62
N SER A 252 -7.90 -11.12 -0.50
CA SER A 252 -9.33 -10.87 -0.76
C SER A 252 -10.04 -10.27 0.46
N THR A 253 -9.42 -10.30 1.64
CA THR A 253 -10.01 -9.79 2.88
C THR A 253 -9.78 -8.29 3.00
N ARG A 254 -10.85 -7.51 3.15
CA ARG A 254 -10.73 -6.09 3.47
C ARG A 254 -10.20 -5.92 4.90
N GLY A 255 -8.94 -5.55 5.03
CA GLY A 255 -8.29 -5.31 6.30
C GLY A 255 -7.48 -6.51 6.78
N ALA A 256 -7.50 -6.76 8.07
CA ALA A 256 -6.67 -7.79 8.68
C ALA A 256 -7.30 -9.18 8.57
N PHE A 257 -6.52 -10.15 8.14
CA PHE A 257 -6.86 -11.56 8.04
C PHE A 257 -6.15 -12.33 9.15
N GLY A 258 -6.93 -13.03 9.97
CA GLY A 258 -6.43 -13.82 11.09
C GLY A 258 -6.41 -15.31 10.79
N PHE A 259 -5.40 -16.02 11.29
CA PHE A 259 -5.28 -17.48 11.18
C PHE A 259 -4.49 -18.06 12.36
N ASP A 260 -4.84 -19.29 12.76
CA ASP A 260 -4.18 -19.97 13.90
C ASP A 260 -3.09 -20.93 13.45
N ARG A 261 -3.34 -21.65 12.34
CA ARG A 261 -2.39 -22.61 11.82
C ARG A 261 -1.50 -21.95 10.79
N GLU A 262 -0.31 -21.58 11.22
CA GLU A 262 0.72 -21.01 10.35
C GLU A 262 1.17 -22.03 9.29
N PRO A 263 1.05 -21.71 7.98
CA PRO A 263 1.83 -22.41 6.97
C PRO A 263 3.32 -22.04 7.18
N PRO A 264 4.25 -23.00 7.09
CA PRO A 264 5.63 -22.77 7.54
C PRO A 264 6.29 -21.55 6.91
N GLY A 265 6.70 -20.59 7.76
CA GLY A 265 7.56 -19.47 7.39
C GLY A 265 6.84 -18.32 6.68
N VAL A 266 5.50 -18.30 6.68
CA VAL A 266 4.73 -17.25 5.98
C VAL A 266 4.90 -15.88 6.64
N PRO A 267 4.74 -15.72 7.97
CA PRO A 267 4.94 -14.44 8.63
C PRO A 267 6.35 -13.88 8.44
N GLU A 268 7.39 -14.72 8.49
CA GLU A 268 8.77 -14.31 8.23
C GLU A 268 8.92 -13.80 6.79
N ARG A 269 8.44 -14.56 5.79
CA ARG A 269 8.52 -14.12 4.39
C ARG A 269 7.77 -12.81 4.15
N LEU A 270 6.61 -12.62 4.76
CA LEU A 270 5.84 -11.37 4.63
C LEU A 270 6.50 -10.16 5.32
N ARG A 271 7.45 -10.37 6.24
CA ARG A 271 8.24 -9.28 6.85
C ARG A 271 9.51 -8.98 6.10
N ASP A 272 10.14 -10.01 5.58
CA ASP A 272 11.42 -9.89 4.87
C ASP A 272 11.24 -9.30 3.47
N HIS A 273 9.99 -9.18 3.00
CA HIS A 273 9.65 -8.69 1.67
C HIS A 273 8.66 -7.52 1.73
N ASP A 274 8.90 -6.49 0.92
CA ASP A 274 7.99 -5.35 0.76
C ASP A 274 6.66 -5.77 0.10
N TYR A 275 6.75 -6.75 -0.80
CA TYR A 275 5.63 -7.25 -1.59
C TYR A 275 5.54 -8.77 -1.55
N ALA A 276 4.31 -9.29 -1.66
CA ALA A 276 4.05 -10.68 -2.04
C ALA A 276 3.43 -10.72 -3.44
N TYR A 277 3.86 -11.65 -4.29
CA TYR A 277 3.30 -11.85 -5.62
C TYR A 277 2.63 -13.22 -5.72
N LEU A 278 1.36 -13.25 -6.13
CA LEU A 278 0.61 -14.49 -6.35
C LEU A 278 -0.44 -14.28 -7.44
N ASP A 279 -0.59 -15.26 -8.34
CA ASP A 279 -1.63 -15.31 -9.37
C ASP A 279 -1.71 -14.03 -10.25
N GLY A 280 -0.58 -13.37 -10.50
CA GLY A 280 -0.54 -12.15 -11.30
C GLY A 280 -0.80 -10.86 -10.53
N THR A 281 -0.92 -10.93 -9.20
CA THR A 281 -1.23 -9.78 -8.34
C THR A 281 -0.11 -9.53 -7.33
N PHE A 282 0.25 -8.27 -7.16
CA PHE A 282 1.13 -7.76 -6.11
C PHE A 282 0.31 -7.35 -4.89
N TYR A 283 0.79 -7.75 -3.72
CA TYR A 283 0.22 -7.38 -2.43
C TYR A 283 1.26 -6.64 -1.59
N ALA A 284 0.94 -5.46 -1.08
CA ALA A 284 1.70 -4.89 0.03
C ALA A 284 1.35 -5.66 1.30
N ALA A 285 2.36 -6.25 1.95
CA ALA A 285 2.17 -7.11 3.10
C ALA A 285 2.48 -6.39 4.42
N THR A 286 1.72 -6.72 5.46
CA THR A 286 2.06 -6.32 6.84
C THR A 286 1.68 -7.44 7.78
N VAL A 287 2.61 -7.90 8.60
CA VAL A 287 2.32 -8.82 9.71
C VAL A 287 1.98 -7.99 10.94
N GLU A 288 0.71 -8.00 11.34
CA GLU A 288 0.21 -7.24 12.49
C GLU A 288 0.37 -8.02 13.81
N LYS A 289 0.21 -9.35 13.76
CA LYS A 289 0.38 -10.24 14.91
C LYS A 289 1.08 -11.52 14.47
N ASP A 290 1.96 -12.00 15.34
CA ASP A 290 2.66 -13.26 15.13
C ASP A 290 2.92 -13.97 16.45
N GLY A 291 2.31 -15.14 16.58
CA GLY A 291 2.35 -15.97 17.76
C GLY A 291 1.17 -15.75 18.70
N SER A 292 0.88 -16.79 19.46
CA SER A 292 -0.20 -16.78 20.44
C SER A 292 0.10 -15.79 21.58
N VAL A 293 -0.97 -15.23 22.12
CA VAL A 293 -0.92 -14.43 23.35
C VAL A 293 -1.57 -15.26 24.46
N PRO A 294 -1.08 -15.18 25.71
CA PRO A 294 -1.65 -15.92 26.83
C PRO A 294 -2.93 -15.25 27.36
N LEU A 295 -3.88 -15.01 26.45
CA LEU A 295 -5.18 -14.40 26.72
C LEU A 295 -6.25 -15.20 26.00
N SER A 296 -7.32 -15.56 26.71
CA SER A 296 -8.55 -16.05 26.09
C SER A 296 -9.63 -14.99 26.18
N ILE A 297 -10.35 -14.80 25.08
CA ILE A 297 -11.55 -13.96 25.01
C ILE A 297 -12.75 -14.88 24.85
N SER A 298 -13.78 -14.63 25.64
CA SER A 298 -15.03 -15.40 25.64
C SER A 298 -16.21 -14.46 25.54
N ALA A 299 -17.28 -14.96 24.93
CA ALA A 299 -18.55 -14.27 24.84
C ALA A 299 -19.65 -15.17 25.39
N ALA A 300 -20.62 -14.58 26.08
CA ALA A 300 -21.79 -15.26 26.58
C ALA A 300 -23.01 -14.34 26.41
N THR A 301 -24.16 -14.92 26.10
CA THR A 301 -25.42 -14.18 26.02
C THR A 301 -26.28 -14.51 27.24
N THR A 302 -26.88 -13.48 27.83
CA THR A 302 -27.89 -13.60 28.88
C THR A 302 -28.98 -12.60 28.56
N ASP A 303 -30.19 -13.07 28.30
CA ASP A 303 -31.34 -12.24 27.92
C ASP A 303 -31.03 -11.38 26.67
N ASP A 304 -31.16 -10.06 26.77
CA ASP A 304 -30.88 -9.03 25.77
C ASP A 304 -29.42 -8.53 25.80
N ARG A 305 -28.55 -9.22 26.58
CA ARG A 305 -27.18 -8.76 26.83
C ARG A 305 -26.12 -9.73 26.35
N LEU A 306 -25.07 -9.16 25.76
CA LEU A 306 -23.83 -9.84 25.39
C LEU A 306 -22.74 -9.50 26.40
N ARG A 307 -22.23 -10.51 27.10
CA ARG A 307 -21.06 -10.37 27.97
C ARG A 307 -19.81 -10.79 27.24
N LEU A 308 -18.83 -9.90 27.11
CA LEU A 308 -17.47 -10.24 26.71
C LEU A 308 -16.57 -10.30 27.93
N SER A 309 -15.68 -11.29 27.99
CA SER A 309 -14.69 -11.42 29.06
C SER A 309 -13.34 -11.81 28.49
N VAL A 310 -12.28 -11.21 29.02
CA VAL A 310 -10.88 -11.54 28.74
C VAL A 310 -10.26 -12.16 29.98
N ARG A 311 -9.57 -13.28 29.80
CA ARG A 311 -8.91 -14.04 30.86
C ARG A 311 -7.41 -14.10 30.60
N ASN A 312 -6.64 -13.85 31.65
CA ASN A 312 -5.19 -14.05 31.63
C ASN A 312 -4.87 -15.53 31.85
N GLU A 313 -4.23 -16.15 30.86
CA GLU A 313 -3.83 -17.57 30.91
C GLU A 313 -2.36 -17.77 31.31
N SER A 314 -1.63 -16.67 31.52
CA SER A 314 -0.25 -16.71 32.00
C SER A 314 -0.15 -16.78 33.53
N ASP A 315 1.06 -17.03 34.00
CA ASP A 315 1.48 -17.02 35.41
C ASP A 315 1.91 -15.62 35.89
N ARG A 316 1.82 -14.60 35.03
CA ARG A 316 2.22 -13.22 35.34
C ARG A 316 1.06 -12.25 35.13
N GLU A 317 1.16 -11.07 35.74
CA GLU A 317 0.22 -9.99 35.49
C GLU A 317 0.31 -9.53 34.03
N LEU A 318 -0.84 -9.34 33.39
CA LEU A 318 -0.95 -8.78 32.04
C LEU A 318 -1.64 -7.43 32.09
N ARG A 319 -1.22 -6.55 31.18
CA ARG A 319 -1.76 -5.21 31.03
C ARG A 319 -2.15 -5.01 29.58
N PHE A 320 -3.36 -4.53 29.32
CA PHE A 320 -3.81 -4.23 27.97
C PHE A 320 -4.53 -2.89 27.89
N SER A 321 -4.35 -2.18 26.77
CA SER A 321 -5.06 -0.96 26.41
C SER A 321 -6.26 -1.27 25.51
N SER A 322 -7.37 -0.58 25.77
CA SER A 322 -8.54 -0.52 24.90
C SER A 322 -9.07 0.91 24.84
N GLY A 323 -10.06 1.17 23.98
CA GLY A 323 -10.88 2.38 24.11
C GLY A 323 -11.66 2.40 25.44
N PRO A 324 -12.15 3.56 25.90
CA PRO A 324 -13.11 3.62 26.99
C PRO A 324 -14.47 3.03 26.57
N PRO A 325 -15.18 2.35 27.48
CA PRO A 325 -14.78 1.89 28.81
C PRO A 325 -13.98 0.59 28.74
N ARG A 326 -13.30 0.27 29.84
CA ARG A 326 -12.62 -1.01 30.01
C ARG A 326 -13.63 -2.17 30.05
N PRO A 327 -13.25 -3.40 29.61
CA PRO A 327 -11.97 -3.77 29.03
C PRO A 327 -11.93 -3.77 27.49
N PHE A 328 -13.08 -3.59 26.81
CA PHE A 328 -13.17 -3.74 25.35
C PHE A 328 -13.56 -2.46 24.60
N GLY A 329 -13.82 -1.36 25.29
CA GLY A 329 -14.13 -0.08 24.64
C GLY A 329 -15.52 0.00 24.03
N VAL A 330 -15.60 0.84 23.00
CA VAL A 330 -16.82 1.13 22.21
C VAL A 330 -17.04 0.04 21.17
N LEU A 331 -18.01 -0.86 21.38
CA LEU A 331 -18.25 -1.98 20.48
C LEU A 331 -19.34 -1.69 19.46
N ARG A 332 -19.09 -2.14 18.23
CA ARG A 332 -20.06 -2.10 17.14
C ARG A 332 -20.22 -3.49 16.56
N CYS A 333 -21.45 -3.87 16.23
CA CYS A 333 -21.75 -5.09 15.49
C CYS A 333 -22.23 -4.76 14.07
N ARG A 334 -22.15 -5.75 13.18
CA ARG A 334 -22.72 -5.69 11.82
C ARG A 334 -23.45 -6.99 11.51
N SER A 335 -24.51 -6.92 10.72
CA SER A 335 -25.17 -8.13 10.20
C SER A 335 -24.26 -8.87 9.22
N THR A 336 -24.35 -10.20 9.19
CA THR A 336 -23.67 -11.04 8.20
C THR A 336 -24.36 -11.08 6.85
N ASP A 337 -25.68 -10.87 6.82
CA ASP A 337 -26.53 -11.10 5.65
C ASP A 337 -26.82 -9.82 4.82
N GLY A 338 -26.51 -8.63 5.33
CA GLY A 338 -26.64 -7.41 4.52
C GLY A 338 -26.56 -6.07 5.26
N ALA A 339 -26.16 -5.05 4.48
CA ALA A 339 -25.89 -3.64 4.80
C ALA A 339 -24.70 -3.37 5.76
N ASP A 340 -23.80 -2.47 5.34
CA ASP A 340 -22.66 -1.91 6.12
C ASP A 340 -23.08 -1.08 7.36
N ALA A 341 -24.36 -1.15 7.74
CA ALA A 341 -24.89 -0.47 8.91
C ALA A 341 -24.29 -1.11 10.18
N ARG A 342 -23.43 -0.36 10.85
CA ARG A 342 -22.85 -0.74 12.13
C ARG A 342 -23.80 -0.31 13.25
N SER A 343 -24.23 -1.25 14.08
CA SER A 343 -25.04 -0.96 15.26
C SER A 343 -24.12 -0.84 16.48
N LEU A 344 -24.31 0.21 17.26
CA LEU A 344 -23.59 0.42 18.51
C LEU A 344 -24.14 -0.49 19.61
N LEU A 345 -23.27 -1.14 20.37
CA LEU A 345 -23.64 -1.89 21.57
C LEU A 345 -23.47 -1.01 22.81
N TRP A 346 -24.44 -0.99 23.71
CA TRP A 346 -24.49 -0.05 24.83
C TRP A 346 -24.06 -0.71 26.15
N THR A 347 -23.45 0.02 27.09
CA THR A 347 -23.16 -0.50 28.44
C THR A 347 -23.54 0.52 29.50
N ASP A 348 -23.80 0.06 30.73
CA ASP A 348 -24.04 0.94 31.88
C ASP A 348 -22.82 1.85 32.14
N ARG A 349 -21.60 1.34 31.87
CA ARG A 349 -20.37 2.15 31.95
C ARG A 349 -20.29 3.24 30.87
N TYR A 350 -20.90 3.06 29.69
CA TYR A 350 -20.99 4.13 28.69
C TYR A 350 -21.86 5.26 29.24
N ALA A 351 -23.04 4.90 29.74
CA ALA A 351 -24.00 5.87 30.28
C ALA A 351 -23.39 6.70 31.43
N ALA A 352 -22.52 6.09 32.24
CA ALA A 352 -21.85 6.75 33.35
C ALA A 352 -20.52 7.45 32.97
N SER A 353 -20.03 7.34 31.73
CA SER A 353 -18.70 7.84 31.36
C SER A 353 -18.74 9.25 30.79
N ASP A 354 -17.98 10.18 31.39
CA ASP A 354 -17.74 11.52 30.81
C ASP A 354 -16.79 11.52 29.60
N ARG A 355 -16.22 10.36 29.25
CA ARG A 355 -15.22 10.20 28.18
C ARG A 355 -15.82 9.84 26.83
N VAL A 356 -17.08 9.46 26.80
CA VAL A 356 -17.79 8.99 25.61
C VAL A 356 -19.07 9.80 25.49
N ARG A 357 -19.31 10.44 24.33
CA ARG A 357 -20.58 11.09 24.03
C ARG A 357 -21.16 10.56 22.74
N VAL A 358 -22.47 10.39 22.69
CA VAL A 358 -23.19 10.12 21.45
C VAL A 358 -23.68 11.44 20.89
N VAL A 359 -23.35 11.74 19.64
CA VAL A 359 -23.86 12.90 18.90
C VAL A 359 -24.43 12.39 17.59
N ALA A 360 -25.73 12.55 17.37
CA ALA A 360 -26.44 12.11 16.16
C ALA A 360 -26.24 10.62 15.80
N GLY A 361 -26.16 9.74 16.80
CA GLY A 361 -25.94 8.30 16.60
C GLY A 361 -24.46 7.89 16.47
N ASP A 362 -23.54 8.86 16.41
CA ASP A 362 -22.10 8.61 16.38
C ASP A 362 -21.47 8.81 17.75
N VAL A 363 -20.64 7.83 18.14
CA VAL A 363 -19.85 7.92 19.37
C VAL A 363 -18.61 8.77 19.11
N ARG A 364 -18.51 9.89 19.82
CA ARG A 364 -17.30 10.73 19.89
C ARG A 364 -16.62 10.52 21.24
N GLN A 365 -15.38 10.05 21.20
CA GLN A 365 -14.52 10.02 22.38
C GLN A 365 -13.99 11.42 22.67
N ARG A 366 -13.95 11.80 23.95
CA ARG A 366 -13.38 13.08 24.38
C ARG A 366 -11.87 12.90 24.57
N GLY A 367 -11.15 12.93 23.45
CA GLY A 367 -9.70 12.70 23.36
C GLY A 367 -9.32 11.24 23.15
N ASP A 368 -8.16 11.00 22.51
CA ASP A 368 -7.59 9.66 22.28
C ASP A 368 -6.96 9.11 23.57
N VAL A 369 -7.80 8.76 24.54
CA VAL A 369 -7.33 8.20 25.81
C VAL A 369 -7.53 6.68 25.79
N ALA A 370 -6.49 5.95 25.38
CA ALA A 370 -6.39 4.52 25.62
C ALA A 370 -6.50 4.26 27.13
N VAL A 371 -7.36 3.32 27.51
CA VAL A 371 -7.60 2.97 28.91
C VAL A 371 -6.98 1.62 29.22
N THR A 372 -6.00 1.63 30.11
CA THR A 372 -5.24 0.44 30.51
C THR A 372 -6.01 -0.42 31.53
N THR A 373 -6.19 -1.70 31.27
CA THR A 373 -6.71 -2.70 32.20
C THR A 373 -5.61 -3.66 32.62
N THR A 374 -5.54 -3.98 33.91
CA THR A 374 -4.59 -4.94 34.48
C THR A 374 -5.35 -6.18 34.93
N VAL A 375 -4.82 -7.36 34.62
CA VAL A 375 -5.44 -8.65 34.96
C VAL A 375 -4.38 -9.58 35.52
N GLY A 376 -4.59 -10.05 36.75
CA GLY A 376 -3.69 -10.98 37.43
C GLY A 376 -3.68 -12.38 36.79
N PRO A 377 -2.71 -13.24 37.16
CA PRO A 377 -2.63 -14.62 36.66
C PRO A 377 -3.93 -15.39 36.88
N GLY A 378 -4.49 -15.98 35.82
CA GLY A 378 -5.72 -16.77 35.87
C GLY A 378 -7.03 -15.97 36.04
N GLU A 379 -6.93 -14.67 36.31
CA GLU A 379 -8.07 -13.76 36.51
C GLU A 379 -8.79 -13.47 35.19
N ALA A 380 -10.09 -13.21 35.27
CA ALA A 380 -10.90 -12.79 34.14
C ALA A 380 -11.64 -11.48 34.46
N VAL A 381 -11.63 -10.55 33.51
CA VAL A 381 -12.39 -9.30 33.57
C VAL A 381 -13.31 -9.22 32.36
N GLY A 382 -14.48 -8.60 32.51
CA GLY A 382 -15.45 -8.52 31.43
C GLY A 382 -16.36 -7.32 31.53
N GLU A 383 -17.13 -7.13 30.47
CA GLU A 383 -18.16 -6.11 30.36
C GLU A 383 -19.39 -6.67 29.68
N THR A 384 -20.55 -6.16 30.09
CA THR A 384 -21.85 -6.58 29.57
C THR A 384 -22.46 -5.48 28.73
N TYR A 385 -22.81 -5.83 27.50
CA TYR A 385 -23.34 -4.94 26.47
C TYR A 385 -24.81 -5.25 26.22
N ALA A 386 -25.67 -4.25 26.36
CA ALA A 386 -27.04 -4.31 25.87
C ALA A 386 -27.02 -4.32 24.33
N VAL A 387 -27.68 -5.32 23.76
CA VAL A 387 -27.92 -5.41 22.33
C VAL A 387 -29.24 -4.71 22.07
N GLY A 388 -29.20 -3.53 21.45
CA GLY A 388 -30.42 -2.76 21.15
C GLY A 388 -31.34 -3.48 20.15
N ASN A 389 -32.35 -2.78 19.64
CA ASN A 389 -33.32 -3.30 18.66
C ASN A 389 -32.68 -3.66 17.31
N LEU A 390 -31.94 -4.76 17.28
CA LEU A 390 -31.44 -5.40 16.08
C LEU A 390 -32.56 -6.25 15.47
N SER A 391 -32.60 -6.29 14.14
CA SER A 391 -33.44 -7.26 13.43
C SER A 391 -32.94 -8.68 13.70
N GLY A 392 -33.82 -9.68 13.58
CA GLY A 392 -33.40 -11.08 13.63
C GLY A 392 -32.32 -11.40 12.59
N GLY A 393 -31.30 -12.18 12.98
CA GLY A 393 -30.17 -12.55 12.13
C GLY A 393 -28.87 -12.76 12.89
N GLU A 394 -27.80 -13.10 12.16
CA GLU A 394 -26.45 -13.26 12.72
C GLU A 394 -25.67 -11.94 12.64
N TYR A 395 -24.95 -11.64 13.73
CA TYR A 395 -24.18 -10.41 13.91
C TYR A 395 -22.75 -10.70 14.32
N VAL A 396 -21.84 -9.86 13.85
CA VAL A 396 -20.40 -9.96 14.12
C VAL A 396 -19.88 -8.67 14.74
N ILE A 397 -19.13 -8.82 15.83
CA ILE A 397 -18.25 -7.80 16.40
C ILE A 397 -16.83 -8.18 15.98
N ALA A 398 -16.10 -7.25 15.37
CA ALA A 398 -14.68 -7.41 15.06
C ALA A 398 -13.92 -6.23 15.65
N ASP A 399 -13.07 -6.51 16.64
CA ASP A 399 -12.34 -5.48 17.37
C ASP A 399 -10.97 -6.01 17.85
N SER A 400 -10.24 -5.18 18.58
CA SER A 400 -8.92 -5.50 19.08
C SER A 400 -8.64 -4.88 20.45
N ILE A 401 -7.82 -5.56 21.23
CA ILE A 401 -7.18 -5.02 22.42
C ILE A 401 -5.66 -5.00 22.22
N GLU A 402 -4.97 -4.03 22.80
CA GLU A 402 -3.51 -3.94 22.72
C GLU A 402 -2.91 -4.50 24.00
N LEU A 403 -2.19 -5.62 23.91
CA LEU A 403 -1.45 -6.20 25.02
C LEU A 403 -0.11 -5.48 25.18
N GLU A 404 0.11 -4.86 26.32
CA GLU A 404 1.40 -4.27 26.68
C GLU A 404 2.35 -5.39 27.16
N THR A 405 3.46 -5.60 26.44
CA THR A 405 4.54 -6.49 26.88
C THR A 405 5.81 -5.70 27.16
N ALA A 406 6.78 -6.30 27.84
CA ALA A 406 8.02 -5.64 28.24
C ALA A 406 8.85 -5.05 27.08
N SER A 407 8.67 -5.55 25.85
CA SER A 407 9.46 -5.15 24.69
C SER A 407 8.64 -4.52 23.55
N ARG A 408 7.32 -4.73 23.50
CA ARG A 408 6.42 -4.21 22.45
C ARG A 408 4.95 -4.30 22.86
N SER A 409 4.07 -3.46 22.30
CA SER A 409 2.63 -3.73 22.29
C SER A 409 2.31 -4.80 21.25
N GLN A 410 1.34 -5.66 21.53
CA GLN A 410 0.82 -6.66 20.60
C GLN A 410 -0.68 -6.51 20.45
N THR A 411 -1.18 -6.39 19.22
CA THR A 411 -2.61 -6.29 18.96
C THR A 411 -3.24 -7.68 19.00
N VAL A 412 -4.23 -7.87 19.86
CA VAL A 412 -5.04 -9.08 19.97
C VAL A 412 -6.38 -8.79 19.32
N ARG A 413 -6.53 -9.24 18.06
CA ARG A 413 -7.81 -9.15 17.35
C ARG A 413 -8.72 -10.28 17.78
N TYR A 414 -10.00 -9.98 17.91
CA TYR A 414 -11.03 -10.98 18.17
C TYR A 414 -12.27 -10.72 17.31
N ARG A 415 -12.97 -11.81 17.00
CA ARG A 415 -14.25 -11.79 16.32
C ARG A 415 -15.28 -12.50 17.18
N ALA A 416 -16.29 -11.78 17.65
CA ALA A 416 -17.41 -12.38 18.37
C ALA A 416 -18.65 -12.43 17.46
N THR A 417 -19.26 -13.60 17.33
CA THR A 417 -20.48 -13.80 16.52
C THR A 417 -21.63 -14.17 17.45
N PHE A 418 -22.81 -13.59 17.25
CA PHE A 418 -24.01 -13.90 18.04
C PHE A 418 -25.27 -13.81 17.16
N SER A 419 -26.35 -14.46 17.57
CA SER A 419 -27.62 -14.46 16.85
C SER A 419 -28.73 -13.75 17.62
N VAL A 420 -29.56 -13.01 16.90
CA VAL A 420 -30.78 -12.34 17.38
C VAL A 420 -31.97 -13.09 16.80
N ALA A 421 -32.90 -13.54 17.64
CA ALA A 421 -34.08 -14.32 17.25
C ALA A 421 -35.20 -13.48 16.63
#